data_AF-A0A1M5CBG5-F1
#
_entry.id   AF-A0A1M5CBG5-F1
#
_cell.length_a   1.000
_cell.length_b   1.000
_cell.length_c   1.000
_cell.angle_alpha   90.00
_cell.angle_beta   90.00
_cell.angle_gamma   90.00
#
_symmetry.space_group_name_H-M   'P 1'
#
loop_
_entity.id
_entity.type
_entity.pdbx_description
1 polymer ?
#
loop_
_entity_poly.entity_id
_entity_poly.type
_entity_poly.pdbx_seq_one_letter_code
_entity_poly.pdbx_strand_id
1 'polypeptide(L)'
;MNVNTLMNRLLRYIARRGLRDAVKLIPSESTRLEEPHRPVQLDEEHLQLHLFGANFRDQAAADAFCSAPPGTDLPSPLTQELSGAFIDEAEVEVIHGDIQTRLLEFLTAEEADDVLLRLAGDDTLILITENAFGGFPYTLDDTRHLAYLGHINVRV
;
A
#
# COMPACT_ATOMS: atom_id res chain seq x y z
N MET A 1 -12.86 25.53 -5.16
CA MET A 1 -11.99 24.60 -5.91
C MET A 1 -11.75 25.19 -7.30
N ASN A 2 -10.49 25.37 -7.73
CA ASN A 2 -10.17 26.11 -8.96
C ASN A 2 -10.07 25.15 -10.17
N VAL A 3 -10.50 25.57 -11.36
CA VAL A 3 -10.52 24.70 -12.56
C VAL A 3 -9.11 24.24 -12.95
N ASN A 4 -8.12 25.12 -12.77
CA ASN A 4 -6.70 24.80 -13.02
C ASN A 4 -6.17 23.72 -12.07
N THR A 5 -6.60 23.71 -10.80
CA THR A 5 -6.20 22.66 -9.83
C THR A 5 -6.79 21.30 -10.19
N LEU A 6 -8.03 21.27 -10.68
CA LEU A 6 -8.68 20.02 -11.11
C LEU A 6 -7.99 19.43 -12.35
N MET A 7 -7.68 20.27 -13.34
CA MET A 7 -7.03 19.84 -14.57
C MET A 7 -5.61 19.32 -14.31
N ASN A 8 -4.84 19.97 -13.45
CA ASN A 8 -3.51 19.50 -13.04
C ASN A 8 -3.57 18.20 -12.23
N ARG A 9 -4.64 17.94 -11.47
CA ARG A 9 -4.85 16.65 -10.79
C ARG A 9 -5.14 15.55 -11.81
N LEU A 10 -6.05 15.80 -12.75
CA LEU A 10 -6.40 14.84 -13.80
C LEU A 10 -5.18 14.45 -14.65
N LEU A 11 -4.36 15.42 -15.06
CA LEU A 11 -3.14 15.14 -15.83
C LEU A 11 -2.14 14.29 -15.05
N ARG A 12 -1.93 14.57 -13.76
CA ARG A 12 -1.07 13.76 -12.88
C ARG A 12 -1.61 12.34 -12.70
N TYR A 13 -2.92 12.21 -12.55
CA TYR A 13 -3.59 10.91 -12.47
C TYR A 13 -3.35 10.07 -13.72
N ILE A 14 -3.63 10.63 -14.90
CA ILE A 14 -3.45 9.93 -16.19
C ILE A 14 -1.99 9.53 -16.40
N ALA A 15 -1.05 10.44 -16.10
CA ALA A 15 0.38 10.16 -16.23
C ALA A 15 0.82 9.00 -15.32
N ARG A 16 0.40 8.99 -14.05
CA ARG A 16 0.75 7.94 -13.08
C ARG A 16 0.14 6.59 -13.45
N ARG A 17 -1.13 6.57 -13.84
CA ARG A 17 -1.80 5.35 -14.29
C ARG A 17 -1.12 4.75 -15.52
N GLY A 18 -0.84 5.59 -16.53
CA GLY A 18 -0.13 5.14 -17.74
C GLY A 18 1.28 4.64 -17.46
N LEU A 19 2.01 5.29 -16.55
CA LEU A 19 3.34 4.83 -16.10
C LEU A 19 3.27 3.47 -15.38
N ARG A 20 2.31 3.26 -14.49
CA ARG A 20 2.12 1.97 -13.81
C ARG A 20 1.78 0.84 -14.77
N ASP A 21 0.84 1.09 -15.68
CA ASP A 21 0.46 0.09 -16.67
C ASP A 21 1.65 -0.25 -17.58
N ALA A 22 2.48 0.73 -17.93
CA ALA A 22 3.72 0.49 -18.67
C ALA A 22 4.75 -0.31 -17.86
N VAL A 23 4.93 -0.02 -16.57
CA VAL A 23 5.84 -0.79 -15.69
C VAL A 23 5.39 -2.24 -15.56
N LYS A 24 4.08 -2.52 -15.43
CA LYS A 24 3.54 -3.90 -15.44
C LYS A 24 3.82 -4.66 -16.74
N LEU A 25 3.95 -3.95 -17.86
CA LEU A 25 4.20 -4.53 -19.19
C LEU A 25 5.69 -4.71 -19.50
N ILE A 26 6.58 -4.06 -18.75
CA ILE A 26 8.02 -4.26 -18.85
C ILE A 26 8.39 -5.22 -17.71
N PRO A 27 8.67 -6.51 -17.99
CA PRO A 27 9.18 -7.42 -16.98
C PRO A 27 10.59 -6.93 -16.64
N SER A 28 10.67 -6.00 -15.69
CA SER A 28 11.94 -5.53 -15.17
C SER A 28 12.36 -6.58 -14.17
N GLU A 29 13.07 -7.61 -14.63
CA GLU A 29 14.03 -8.30 -13.76
C GLU A 29 15.02 -7.21 -13.31
N SER A 30 14.68 -6.54 -12.20
CA SER A 30 15.55 -5.57 -11.56
C SER A 30 16.83 -6.31 -11.19
N THR A 31 17.92 -5.97 -11.87
CA THR A 31 19.26 -6.50 -11.57
C THR A 31 19.89 -5.82 -10.37
N ARG A 32 19.19 -4.88 -9.72
CA ARG A 32 19.56 -4.37 -8.40
C ARG A 32 19.11 -5.38 -7.37
N LEU A 33 20.07 -5.95 -6.62
CA LEU A 33 19.77 -6.51 -5.31
C LEU A 33 19.20 -5.36 -4.49
N GLU A 34 17.88 -5.34 -4.28
CA GLU A 34 17.27 -4.39 -3.35
C GLU A 34 17.87 -4.64 -1.97
N GLU A 35 18.48 -3.59 -1.40
CA GLU A 35 18.97 -3.67 -0.03
C GLU A 35 17.75 -3.68 0.89
N PRO A 36 17.64 -4.68 1.80
CA PRO A 36 16.54 -4.74 2.74
C PRO A 36 16.44 -3.44 3.54
N HIS A 37 15.25 -2.86 3.54
CA HIS A 37 14.92 -1.73 4.40
C HIS A 37 15.10 -2.14 5.86
N ARG A 38 15.83 -1.31 6.60
CA ARG A 38 15.93 -1.46 8.05
C ARG A 38 14.72 -0.79 8.69
N PRO A 39 14.15 -1.41 9.73
CA PRO A 39 13.02 -0.81 10.40
C PRO A 39 13.33 0.59 10.93
N VAL A 40 12.37 1.49 10.80
CA VAL A 40 12.48 2.86 11.28
C VAL A 40 12.12 2.90 12.75
N GLN A 41 13.02 3.44 13.57
CA GLN A 41 12.70 3.82 14.94
C GLN A 41 12.09 5.22 14.92
N LEU A 42 10.76 5.27 14.93
CA LEU A 42 10.01 6.49 15.22
C LEU A 42 9.90 6.69 16.74
N ASP A 43 9.53 7.91 17.16
CA ASP A 43 9.19 8.16 18.56
C ASP A 43 7.83 7.53 18.90
N GLU A 44 7.48 7.50 20.19
CA GLU A 44 6.24 6.86 20.67
C GLU A 44 4.94 7.52 20.15
N GLU A 45 5.04 8.71 19.52
CA GLU A 45 3.87 9.45 19.01
C GLU A 45 3.64 9.25 17.51
N HIS A 46 4.54 8.59 16.79
CA HIS A 46 4.44 8.42 15.33
C HIS A 46 4.51 6.95 14.91
N LEU A 47 3.73 6.62 13.88
CA LEU A 47 3.71 5.31 13.23
C LEU A 47 3.96 5.48 11.73
N GLN A 48 4.79 4.61 11.16
CA GLN A 48 4.98 4.53 9.73
C GLN A 48 3.99 3.50 9.15
N LEU A 49 3.25 3.93 8.14
CA LEU A 49 2.31 3.09 7.40
C LEU A 49 2.83 2.91 5.98
N HIS A 50 2.97 1.67 5.56
CA HIS A 50 3.25 1.27 4.18
C HIS A 50 1.94 1.08 3.44
N LEU A 51 1.84 1.66 2.25
CA LEU A 51 0.60 1.68 1.49
C LEU A 51 0.74 0.82 0.24
N PHE A 52 -0.25 -0.04 0.00
CA PHE A 52 -0.38 -0.81 -1.23
C PHE A 52 -1.74 -0.55 -1.88
N GLY A 53 -1.71 -0.30 -3.19
CA GLY A 53 -2.91 -0.26 -4.03
C GLY A 53 -3.16 -1.64 -4.63
N ALA A 54 -4.42 -2.07 -4.62
CA ALA A 54 -4.84 -3.32 -5.21
C ALA A 54 -6.25 -3.21 -5.80
N ASN A 55 -6.63 -4.19 -6.61
CA ASN A 55 -7.99 -4.30 -7.12
C ASN A 55 -8.62 -5.63 -6.69
N PHE A 56 -9.67 -5.56 -5.89
CA PHE A 56 -10.42 -6.72 -5.44
C PHE A 56 -11.91 -6.56 -5.75
N ARG A 57 -12.61 -7.67 -5.94
CA ARG A 57 -14.03 -7.64 -6.28
C ARG A 57 -14.88 -6.99 -5.16
N ASP A 58 -14.50 -7.25 -3.91
CA ASP A 58 -15.20 -6.82 -2.70
C ASP A 58 -14.24 -6.86 -1.49
N GLN A 59 -14.68 -6.26 -0.38
CA GLN A 59 -13.94 -6.26 0.89
C GLN A 59 -13.57 -7.68 1.35
N ALA A 60 -14.48 -8.64 1.25
CA ALA A 60 -14.23 -10.00 1.73
C ALA A 60 -13.10 -10.70 0.95
N ALA A 61 -12.99 -10.44 -0.36
CA ALA A 61 -11.88 -10.93 -1.18
C ALA A 61 -10.55 -10.28 -0.79
N ALA A 62 -10.56 -8.98 -0.46
CA ALA A 62 -9.37 -8.27 0.00
C ALA A 62 -8.92 -8.76 1.39
N ASP A 63 -9.85 -8.96 2.33
CA ASP A 63 -9.57 -9.50 3.67
C ASP A 63 -9.00 -10.92 3.58
N ALA A 64 -9.58 -11.77 2.73
CA ALA A 64 -9.12 -13.14 2.51
C ALA A 64 -7.72 -13.20 1.87
N PHE A 65 -7.32 -12.16 1.13
CA PHE A 65 -5.96 -12.05 0.61
C PHE A 65 -4.95 -11.67 1.69
N CYS A 66 -5.35 -10.84 2.65
CA CYS A 66 -4.47 -10.35 3.71
C CYS A 66 -4.41 -11.27 4.93
N SER A 67 -5.37 -12.17 5.10
CA SER A 67 -5.45 -13.10 6.23
C SER A 67 -5.02 -14.53 5.85
N ALA A 68 -4.49 -15.26 6.83
CA ALA A 68 -4.20 -16.67 6.71
C ALA A 68 -5.50 -17.46 6.44
N PRO A 69 -5.46 -18.51 5.58
CA PRO A 69 -6.62 -19.33 5.34
C PRO A 69 -7.09 -20.03 6.63
N PRO A 70 -8.40 -20.00 6.95
CA PRO A 70 -8.89 -20.50 8.22
C PRO A 70 -8.63 -22.01 8.37
N GLY A 71 -8.11 -22.40 9.53
CA GLY A 71 -7.81 -23.80 9.84
C GLY A 71 -6.55 -24.34 9.17
N THR A 72 -5.65 -23.45 8.72
CA THR A 72 -4.35 -23.81 8.15
C THR A 72 -3.22 -23.08 8.87
N ASP A 73 -2.02 -23.66 8.86
CA ASP A 73 -0.78 -23.00 9.31
C ASP A 73 -0.03 -22.33 8.14
N LEU A 74 -0.72 -22.11 7.02
CA LEU A 74 -0.12 -21.49 5.85
C LEU A 74 -0.12 -19.96 6.02
N PRO A 75 0.94 -19.26 5.57
CA PRO A 75 0.95 -17.81 5.56
C PRO A 75 -0.16 -17.25 4.66
N SER A 76 -0.67 -16.04 4.95
CA SER A 76 -1.57 -15.32 4.04
C SER A 76 -1.01 -15.20 2.62
N PRO A 77 -1.89 -15.10 1.60
CA PRO A 77 -1.48 -14.74 0.25
C PRO A 77 -0.63 -13.46 0.19
N LEU A 78 -0.95 -12.45 1.00
CA LEU A 78 -0.15 -11.23 1.17
C LEU A 78 1.31 -11.54 1.53
N THR A 79 1.51 -12.32 2.60
CA THR A 79 2.86 -12.71 3.07
C THR A 79 3.59 -13.57 2.03
N GLN A 80 2.86 -14.40 1.27
CA GLN A 80 3.45 -15.19 0.19
C GLN A 80 3.96 -14.32 -0.97
N GLU A 81 3.24 -13.24 -1.33
CA GLU A 81 3.67 -12.32 -2.39
C GLU A 81 4.80 -11.41 -1.93
N LEU A 82 4.73 -10.92 -0.70
CA LEU A 82 5.76 -10.11 -0.07
C LEU A 82 6.82 -11.00 0.61
N SER A 83 7.38 -11.94 -0.15
CA SER A 83 8.36 -12.92 0.36
C SER A 83 9.65 -12.30 0.96
N GLY A 84 9.89 -11.01 0.71
CA GLY A 84 10.95 -10.23 1.33
C GLY A 84 10.61 -9.65 2.70
N ALA A 85 9.41 -9.90 3.25
CA ALA A 85 8.94 -9.38 4.51
C ALA A 85 8.20 -10.46 5.33
N PHE A 86 8.44 -10.48 6.64
CA PHE A 86 7.50 -11.11 7.57
C PHE A 86 6.39 -10.11 7.85
N ILE A 87 5.13 -10.54 7.82
CA ILE A 87 3.98 -9.65 8.06
C ILE A 87 3.10 -10.27 9.14
N ASP A 88 2.97 -9.58 10.26
CA ASP A 88 1.90 -9.84 11.23
C ASP A 88 0.59 -9.28 10.67
N GLU A 89 -0.35 -10.17 10.38
CA GLU A 89 -1.65 -9.85 9.79
C GLU A 89 -2.53 -9.02 10.74
N ALA A 90 -2.27 -9.06 12.06
CA ALA A 90 -2.96 -8.21 13.03
C ALA A 90 -2.64 -6.72 12.86
N GLU A 91 -1.54 -6.41 12.19
CA GLU A 91 -1.02 -5.07 11.91
C GLU A 91 -1.31 -4.64 10.46
N VAL A 92 -2.23 -5.33 9.78
CA VAL A 92 -2.67 -5.03 8.42
C VAL A 92 -4.10 -4.52 8.45
N GLU A 93 -4.33 -3.37 7.83
CA GLU A 93 -5.67 -2.82 7.62
C GLU A 93 -6.02 -2.82 6.13
N VAL A 94 -7.24 -3.25 5.81
CA VAL A 94 -7.73 -3.39 4.44
C VAL A 94 -8.97 -2.53 4.24
N ILE A 95 -8.93 -1.65 3.23
CA ILE A 95 -10.01 -0.71 2.95
C ILE A 95 -10.41 -0.86 1.48
N HIS A 96 -11.61 -1.41 1.24
CA HIS A 96 -12.23 -1.49 -0.09
C HIS A 96 -13.27 -0.37 -0.28
N GLY A 97 -13.16 0.37 -1.37
CA GLY A 97 -14.15 1.40 -1.74
C GLY A 97 -13.88 2.77 -1.11
N ASP A 98 -14.49 3.08 0.04
CA ASP A 98 -14.50 4.43 0.63
C ASP A 98 -13.18 4.80 1.34
N ILE A 99 -12.09 4.72 0.58
CA ILE A 99 -10.71 4.94 1.03
C ILE A 99 -10.52 6.38 1.50
N GLN A 100 -11.13 7.35 0.83
CA GLN A 100 -10.96 8.77 1.17
C GLN A 100 -11.46 9.06 2.58
N THR A 101 -12.65 8.58 2.93
CA THR A 101 -13.22 8.80 4.27
C THR A 101 -12.30 8.23 5.34
N ARG A 102 -11.78 7.02 5.15
CA ARG A 102 -10.88 6.40 6.13
C ARG A 102 -9.55 7.14 6.27
N LEU A 103 -8.95 7.59 5.17
CA LEU A 103 -7.71 8.38 5.21
C LEU A 103 -7.88 9.70 5.98
N LEU A 104 -9.03 10.36 5.84
CA LEU A 104 -9.32 11.63 6.52
C LEU A 104 -9.45 11.51 8.04
N GLU A 105 -9.53 10.30 8.59
CA GLU A 105 -9.55 10.09 10.05
C GLU A 105 -8.19 10.36 10.70
N PHE A 106 -7.10 10.26 9.93
CA PHE A 106 -5.73 10.43 10.45
C PHE A 106 -4.83 11.30 9.56
N LEU A 107 -5.30 11.73 8.38
CA LEU A 107 -4.60 12.63 7.48
C LEU A 107 -5.37 13.92 7.22
N THR A 108 -4.63 14.97 6.85
CA THR A 108 -5.25 16.16 6.26
C THR A 108 -5.84 15.85 4.89
N ALA A 109 -6.77 16.70 4.42
CA ALA A 109 -7.38 16.54 3.10
C ALA A 109 -6.37 16.58 1.95
N GLU A 110 -5.28 17.32 2.09
CA GLU A 110 -4.21 17.39 1.08
C GLU A 110 -3.42 16.07 1.02
N GLU A 111 -3.04 15.53 2.18
CA GLU A 111 -2.31 14.25 2.27
C GLU A 111 -3.17 13.08 1.79
N ALA A 112 -4.45 13.05 2.16
CA ALA A 112 -5.40 12.05 1.68
C ALA A 112 -5.55 12.12 0.15
N ASP A 113 -5.69 13.32 -0.42
CA ASP A 113 -5.74 13.51 -1.87
C ASP A 113 -4.46 13.03 -2.56
N ASP A 114 -3.29 13.22 -1.94
CA ASP A 114 -2.01 12.74 -2.46
C ASP A 114 -1.89 11.21 -2.42
N VAL A 115 -2.46 10.54 -1.41
CA VAL A 115 -2.58 9.07 -1.37
C VAL A 115 -3.55 8.58 -2.45
N LEU A 116 -4.72 9.21 -2.62
CA LEU A 116 -5.67 8.85 -3.68
C LEU A 116 -5.07 9.03 -5.08
N LEU A 117 -4.27 10.08 -5.28
CA LEU A 117 -3.52 10.30 -6.51
C LEU A 117 -2.45 9.21 -6.72
N ARG A 118 -1.90 8.64 -5.64
CA ARG A 118 -0.98 7.50 -5.70
C ARG A 118 -1.71 6.19 -5.96
N LEU A 119 -2.92 5.97 -5.46
CA LEU A 119 -3.74 4.78 -5.77
C LEU A 119 -4.08 4.68 -7.26
N ALA A 120 -4.11 5.79 -7.99
CA ALA A 120 -4.32 5.81 -9.43
C ALA A 120 -5.59 5.06 -9.91
N GLY A 121 -6.60 4.95 -9.03
CA GLY A 121 -7.89 4.33 -9.32
C GLY A 121 -8.01 2.87 -8.87
N ASP A 122 -7.00 2.34 -8.17
CA ASP A 122 -7.14 1.09 -7.42
C ASP A 122 -8.29 1.22 -6.40
N ASP A 123 -9.14 0.19 -6.32
CA ASP A 123 -10.35 0.20 -5.48
C ASP A 123 -10.10 -0.26 -4.03
N THR A 124 -8.90 -0.75 -3.75
CA THR A 124 -8.49 -1.25 -2.45
C THR A 124 -7.19 -0.60 -2.01
N LEU A 125 -7.17 -0.12 -0.78
CA LEU A 125 -5.97 0.31 -0.07
C LEU A 125 -5.66 -0.70 1.04
N ILE A 126 -4.44 -1.24 1.03
CA ILE A 126 -3.91 -2.05 2.12
C ILE A 126 -2.84 -1.21 2.84
N LEU A 127 -2.99 -1.10 4.15
CA LEU A 127 -2.06 -0.41 5.04
C LEU A 127 -1.35 -1.46 5.89
N ILE A 128 -0.03 -1.40 5.92
CA ILE A 128 0.80 -2.26 6.77
C ILE A 128 1.57 -1.36 7.73
N THR A 129 1.38 -1.54 9.03
CA THR A 129 2.16 -0.79 10.01
C THR A 129 3.61 -1.29 10.05
N GLU A 130 4.54 -0.43 10.42
CA GLU A 130 5.94 -0.84 10.64
C GLU A 130 6.09 -1.97 11.66
N ASN A 131 5.16 -2.04 12.63
CA ASN A 131 5.15 -3.09 13.65
C ASN A 131 4.88 -4.48 13.06
N ALA A 132 4.20 -4.55 11.92
CA ALA A 132 3.92 -5.81 11.22
C ALA A 132 5.20 -6.58 10.88
N PHE A 133 6.33 -5.88 10.71
CA PHE A 133 7.62 -6.49 10.38
C PHE A 133 8.37 -7.05 11.59
N GLY A 134 7.87 -6.85 12.82
CA GLY A 134 8.46 -7.41 14.04
C GLY A 134 9.90 -6.97 14.32
N GLY A 135 10.34 -5.85 13.72
CA GLY A 135 11.73 -5.37 13.81
C GLY A 135 12.74 -6.11 12.93
N PHE A 136 12.27 -6.95 11.99
CA PHE A 136 13.13 -7.59 10.99
C PHE A 136 13.34 -6.69 9.77
N PRO A 137 14.49 -6.77 9.07
CA PRO A 137 14.65 -6.13 7.78
C PRO A 137 13.65 -6.69 6.77
N TYR A 138 13.13 -5.82 5.90
CA TYR A 138 12.11 -6.19 4.93
C TYR A 138 12.38 -5.57 3.56
N THR A 139 11.79 -6.14 2.52
CA THR A 139 11.78 -5.57 1.17
C THR A 139 10.34 -5.51 0.68
N LEU A 140 9.91 -4.33 0.23
CA LEU A 140 8.56 -4.08 -0.27
C LEU A 140 8.66 -3.53 -1.68
N ASP A 141 8.03 -4.21 -2.62
CA ASP A 141 7.98 -3.82 -4.02
C ASP A 141 6.59 -4.15 -4.59
N ASP A 142 6.36 -3.71 -5.82
CA ASP A 142 5.21 -4.13 -6.61
C ASP A 142 5.19 -5.66 -6.77
N THR A 143 4.02 -6.24 -6.61
CA THR A 143 3.78 -7.67 -6.83
C THR A 143 2.82 -7.86 -7.99
N ARG A 144 2.36 -9.10 -8.20
CA ARG A 144 1.33 -9.40 -9.20
C ARG A 144 0.02 -8.67 -8.89
N HIS A 145 -0.38 -8.60 -7.62
CA HIS A 145 -1.67 -8.03 -7.22
C HIS A 145 -1.55 -6.69 -6.49
N LEU A 146 -0.36 -6.36 -5.97
CA LEU A 146 -0.12 -5.18 -5.16
C LEU A 146 0.76 -4.19 -5.90
N ALA A 147 0.43 -2.91 -5.81
CA ALA A 147 1.29 -1.81 -6.21
C ALA A 147 1.74 -1.07 -4.94
N TYR A 148 3.04 -1.04 -4.66
CA TYR A 148 3.59 -0.31 -3.54
C TYR A 148 3.52 1.20 -3.81
N LEU A 149 2.85 1.94 -2.92
CA LEU A 149 2.61 3.38 -3.07
C LEU A 149 3.60 4.22 -2.25
N GLY A 150 4.55 3.57 -1.58
CA GLY A 150 5.45 4.15 -0.61
C GLY A 150 4.90 4.10 0.81
N HIS A 151 5.49 4.90 1.70
CA HIS A 151 5.08 5.03 3.09
C HIS A 151 4.56 6.44 3.41
N ILE A 152 3.88 6.57 4.54
CA ILE A 152 3.55 7.83 5.22
C ILE A 152 3.81 7.67 6.71
N ASN A 153 4.03 8.79 7.40
CA ASN A 153 4.10 8.82 8.87
C ASN A 153 2.83 9.47 9.38
N VAL A 154 2.19 8.84 10.36
CA VAL A 154 0.97 9.33 11.01
C VAL A 154 1.23 9.49 12.49
N ARG A 155 0.53 10.42 13.12
CA ARG A 155 0.56 10.58 14.57
C ARG A 155 -0.48 9.66 15.20
N VAL A 156 -0.11 9.00 16.29
CA VAL A 156 -0.96 8.07 17.06
C VAL A 156 -1.62 8.77 18.24
#